data_AF-A0A847CI29-F1
#
_entry.id   AF-A0A847CI29-F1
#
_cell.length_a   1.000
_cell.length_b   1.000
_cell.length_c   1.000
_cell.angle_alpha   90.00
_cell.angle_beta   90.00
_cell.angle_gamma   90.00
#
_symmetry.space_group_name_H-M   'P 1'
#
loop_
_entity.id
_entity.type
_entity.pdbx_description
1 polymer ?
#
loop_
_entity_poly.entity_id
_entity_poly.type
_entity_poly.pdbx_seq_one_letter_code
_entity_poly.pdbx_strand_id
1 'polypeptide(L)'
;MAKKVVKDEIELSKEQKSIIATRKRINRRELESEKVDPFSKYKTITYIFIFLFTPYGLYRIWNKDSTFKYGEKLVYTMIAIIYFITIVNAIFKL
;
A
#
# COMPACT_ATOMS: atom_id res chain seq x y z
N MET A 1 25.38 49.24 7.02
CA MET A 1 25.88 48.60 5.79
C MET A 1 25.50 47.13 5.82
N ALA A 2 24.60 46.68 4.95
CA ALA A 2 24.18 45.28 4.87
C ALA A 2 25.17 44.48 4.01
N LYS A 3 25.86 43.51 4.62
CA LYS A 3 26.83 42.64 3.95
C LYS A 3 26.07 41.69 3.02
N LYS A 4 26.17 41.91 1.71
CA LYS A 4 25.58 41.05 0.68
C LYS A 4 26.29 39.68 0.75
N VAL A 5 25.61 38.66 1.26
CA VAL A 5 26.11 37.28 1.26
C VAL A 5 26.11 36.81 -0.19
N VAL A 6 27.27 36.85 -0.83
CA VAL A 6 27.49 36.22 -2.13
C VAL A 6 27.31 34.72 -1.91
N LYS A 7 26.23 34.18 -2.46
CA LYS A 7 25.96 32.76 -2.44
C LYS A 7 26.81 32.14 -3.54
N ASP A 8 28.08 31.89 -3.24
CA ASP A 8 28.96 31.15 -4.13
C ASP A 8 28.29 29.80 -4.40
N GLU A 9 27.97 29.52 -5.66
CA GLU A 9 27.57 28.20 -6.09
C GLU A 9 28.78 27.28 -5.89
N ILE A 10 28.83 26.62 -4.74
CA ILE A 10 29.87 25.64 -4.42
C ILE A 10 29.77 24.54 -5.48
N GLU A 11 30.74 24.54 -6.40
CA GLU A 11 30.79 23.57 -7.49
C GLU A 11 31.10 22.20 -6.88
N LEU A 12 30.06 21.37 -6.72
CA LEU A 12 30.18 20.07 -6.08
C LEU A 12 31.20 19.18 -6.80
N SER A 13 32.08 18.55 -6.02
CA SER A 13 32.98 17.50 -6.50
C SER A 13 32.20 16.39 -7.19
N LYS A 14 32.82 15.73 -8.17
CA LYS A 14 32.23 14.60 -8.93
C LYS A 14 31.69 13.51 -7.98
N GLU A 15 32.36 13.27 -6.87
CA GLU A 15 31.91 12.30 -5.85
C GLU A 15 30.65 12.77 -5.10
N GLN A 16 30.59 14.05 -4.72
CA GLN A 16 29.40 14.57 -4.05
C GLN A 16 28.18 14.53 -4.98
N LYS A 17 28.38 14.81 -6.28
CA LYS A 17 27.33 14.67 -7.31
C LYS A 17 26.82 13.22 -7.42
N SER A 18 27.71 12.22 -7.39
CA SER A 18 27.32 10.81 -7.48
C SER A 18 26.61 10.30 -6.21
N ILE A 19 27.01 10.76 -5.02
CA ILE A 19 26.34 10.47 -3.75
C ILE A 19 24.93 11.06 -3.74
N ILE A 20 24.77 12.32 -4.16
CA ILE A 20 23.45 12.97 -4.23
C ILE A 20 22.53 12.25 -5.24
N ALA A 21 23.07 11.85 -6.39
CA ALA A 21 22.31 11.09 -7.38
C ALA A 21 21.85 9.73 -6.82
N THR A 22 22.73 9.03 -6.11
CA THR A 22 22.41 7.74 -5.47
C THR A 22 21.33 7.91 -4.40
N ARG A 23 21.43 8.91 -3.53
CA ARG A 23 20.39 9.22 -2.52
C ARG A 23 19.05 9.54 -3.16
N LYS A 24 19.03 10.35 -4.23
CA LYS A 24 17.79 10.64 -4.98
C LYS A 24 17.16 9.38 -5.57
N ARG A 25 17.97 8.43 -6.06
CA ARG A 25 17.48 7.14 -6.59
C ARG A 25 16.93 6.24 -5.48
N ILE A 26 17.55 6.24 -4.30
CA ILE A 26 17.07 5.48 -3.14
C ILE A 26 15.72 6.06 -2.67
N ASN A 27 15.66 7.36 -2.39
CA ASN A 27 14.41 8.03 -1.98
C ASN A 27 13.29 7.86 -3.01
N ARG A 28 13.59 7.90 -4.31
CA ARG A 28 12.58 7.65 -5.35
C ARG A 28 12.03 6.24 -5.27
N ARG A 29 12.90 5.23 -5.11
CA ARG A 29 12.48 3.82 -5.00
C ARG A 29 11.67 3.56 -3.74
N GLU A 30 12.04 4.18 -2.61
CA GLU A 30 11.22 4.12 -1.39
C GLU A 30 9.84 4.73 -1.63
N LEU A 31 9.77 5.95 -2.17
CA LEU A 31 8.50 6.65 -2.45
C LEU A 31 7.60 5.88 -3.44
N GLU A 32 8.20 5.21 -4.44
CA GLU A 32 7.46 4.36 -5.38
C GLU A 32 6.98 3.04 -4.75
N SER A 33 7.78 2.45 -3.83
CA SER A 33 7.40 1.24 -3.10
C SER A 33 6.32 1.47 -2.03
N GLU A 34 6.24 2.70 -1.52
CA GLU A 34 5.33 3.13 -0.45
C GLU A 34 3.97 3.60 -0.98
N LYS A 35 3.75 3.70 -2.30
CA LYS A 35 2.41 3.94 -2.86
C LYS A 35 1.48 2.73 -2.63
N VAL A 36 1.14 2.49 -1.39
CA VAL A 36 0.01 1.67 -0.97
C VAL A 36 -1.21 2.53 -1.21
N ASP A 37 -2.00 2.17 -2.22
CA ASP A 37 -3.36 2.70 -2.38
C ASP A 37 -4.33 1.70 -1.71
N PRO A 38 -4.69 1.90 -0.43
CA PRO A 38 -5.63 1.03 0.26
C PRO A 38 -7.06 1.18 -0.28
N PHE A 39 -7.40 2.32 -0.90
CA PHE A 39 -8.75 2.64 -1.37
C PHE A 39 -8.86 2.65 -2.90
N SER A 40 -8.04 1.86 -3.58
CA SER A 40 -8.21 1.66 -5.02
C SER A 40 -9.63 1.19 -5.31
N LYS A 41 -10.16 1.55 -6.50
CA LYS A 41 -11.53 1.15 -6.90
C LYS A 41 -11.73 -0.36 -6.76
N TYR A 42 -10.72 -1.16 -7.12
CA TYR A 42 -10.76 -2.61 -6.98
C TYR A 42 -10.86 -3.07 -5.53
N LYS A 43 -10.03 -2.51 -4.63
CA LYS A 43 -10.03 -2.85 -3.20
C LYS A 43 -11.34 -2.45 -2.53
N THR A 44 -11.81 -1.23 -2.80
CA THR A 44 -13.08 -0.71 -2.26
C THR A 44 -14.27 -1.60 -2.61
N ILE A 45 -14.39 -1.99 -3.88
CA ILE A 45 -15.44 -2.93 -4.32
C ILE A 45 -15.28 -4.28 -3.62
N THR A 46 -14.05 -4.76 -3.48
CA THR A 46 -13.77 -6.05 -2.82
C THR A 46 -14.17 -6.03 -1.34
N TYR A 47 -13.96 -4.93 -0.62
CA TYR A 47 -14.40 -4.78 0.77
C TYR A 47 -15.91 -4.91 0.92
N ILE A 48 -16.68 -4.30 0.01
CA ILE A 48 -18.14 -4.40 0.00
C ILE A 48 -18.56 -5.88 -0.16
N PHE A 49 -17.91 -6.60 -1.09
CA PHE A 49 -18.22 -8.01 -1.32
C PHE A 49 -17.81 -8.95 -0.19
N ILE A 50 -16.81 -8.62 0.63
CA ILE A 50 -16.49 -9.42 1.82
C ILE A 50 -17.68 -9.50 2.78
N PHE A 51 -18.45 -8.42 2.93
CA PHE A 51 -19.62 -8.37 3.83
C PHE A 51 -20.91 -8.87 3.18
N LEU A 52 -21.16 -8.51 1.91
CA LEU A 52 -22.38 -8.92 1.22
C LEU A 52 -22.34 -10.38 0.74
N PHE A 53 -21.17 -10.84 0.29
CA PHE A 53 -21.00 -12.16 -0.29
C PHE A 53 -19.56 -12.68 -0.07
N THR A 54 -19.28 -13.13 1.14
CA THR A 54 -17.96 -13.57 1.60
C THR A 54 -17.21 -14.47 0.62
N PRO A 55 -17.83 -15.48 -0.02
CA PRO A 55 -17.12 -16.34 -0.98
C PRO A 55 -16.60 -15.59 -2.22
N TYR A 56 -17.34 -14.61 -2.73
CA TYR A 56 -16.94 -13.80 -3.89
C TYR A 56 -15.91 -12.74 -3.51
N GLY A 57 -16.03 -12.15 -2.31
CA GLY A 57 -15.00 -11.28 -1.75
C GLY A 57 -13.64 -11.99 -1.68
N LEU A 58 -13.62 -13.23 -1.18
CA LEU A 58 -12.42 -14.07 -1.13
C LEU A 58 -11.86 -14.38 -2.52
N TYR A 59 -12.71 -14.73 -3.48
CA TYR A 59 -12.28 -14.93 -4.87
C TYR A 59 -11.57 -13.69 -5.44
N ARG A 60 -12.11 -12.49 -5.19
CA ARG A 60 -11.50 -11.23 -5.66
C ARG A 60 -10.16 -10.91 -4.98
N ILE A 61 -10.00 -11.25 -3.71
CA ILE A 61 -8.72 -11.08 -2.98
C ILE A 61 -7.63 -11.97 -3.60
N TRP A 62 -7.97 -13.23 -3.88
CA TRP A 62 -7.02 -14.25 -4.35
C TRP A 62 -6.84 -14.27 -5.87
N ASN A 63 -7.58 -13.44 -6.61
CA ASN A 63 -7.37 -13.26 -8.04
C ASN A 63 -5.90 -12.88 -8.35
N LYS A 64 -5.37 -13.40 -9.46
CA LYS A 64 -3.97 -13.17 -9.88
C LYS A 64 -3.71 -11.69 -10.16
N ASP A 65 -4.70 -11.00 -10.70
CA ASP A 65 -4.63 -9.57 -11.03
C ASP A 65 -5.02 -8.66 -9.85
N SER A 66 -5.16 -9.22 -8.63
CA SER A 66 -5.59 -8.43 -7.49
C SER A 66 -4.49 -7.48 -7.03
N THR A 67 -4.89 -6.23 -6.74
CA THR A 67 -3.99 -5.18 -6.23
C THR A 67 -3.61 -5.39 -4.76
N PHE A 68 -4.02 -6.51 -4.16
CA PHE A 68 -3.76 -6.81 -2.75
C PHE A 68 -2.36 -7.39 -2.57
N LYS A 69 -1.59 -6.81 -1.64
CA LYS A 69 -0.33 -7.39 -1.18
C LYS A 69 -0.61 -8.67 -0.40
N TYR A 70 0.35 -9.60 -0.37
CA TYR A 70 0.18 -10.90 0.30
C TYR A 70 -0.28 -10.77 1.77
N GLY A 71 0.32 -9.84 2.53
CA GLY A 71 -0.11 -9.57 3.91
C GLY A 71 -1.56 -9.09 4.01
N GLU A 72 -2.01 -8.22 3.09
CA GLU A 72 -3.42 -7.80 3.03
C GLU A 72 -4.34 -8.99 2.71
N LYS A 73 -3.94 -9.86 1.77
CA LYS A 73 -4.73 -11.06 1.42
C LYS A 73 -4.97 -11.94 2.65
N LEU A 74 -3.94 -12.16 3.47
CA LEU A 74 -4.08 -12.95 4.70
C LEU A 74 -5.03 -12.31 5.70
N VAL A 75 -4.86 -11.01 5.98
CA VAL A 75 -5.72 -10.28 6.93
C VAL A 75 -7.17 -10.34 6.49
N TYR A 76 -7.47 -10.03 5.23
CA TYR A 76 -8.85 -10.06 4.74
C TYR A 76 -9.43 -11.48 4.64
N THR A 77 -8.59 -12.49 4.42
CA THR A 77 -9.03 -13.90 4.50
C THR A 77 -9.44 -14.27 5.93
N MET A 78 -8.68 -13.86 6.94
CA MET A 78 -9.05 -14.06 8.35
C MET A 78 -10.35 -13.35 8.72
N ILE A 79 -10.51 -12.09 8.29
CA ILE A 79 -11.75 -11.32 8.48
C ILE A 79 -12.94 -12.05 7.85
N ALA A 80 -12.78 -12.54 6.62
CA ALA A 80 -13.82 -13.29 5.92
C ALA A 80 -14.22 -14.58 6.65
N ILE A 81 -13.25 -15.33 7.21
CA ILE A 81 -13.53 -16.54 8.00
C ILE A 81 -14.30 -16.20 9.28
N ILE A 82 -13.84 -15.21 10.05
CA ILE A 82 -14.51 -14.78 11.29
C ILE A 82 -15.94 -14.34 10.96
N TYR A 83 -16.10 -13.50 9.94
CA TYR A 83 -17.41 -13.02 9.51
C TYR A 83 -18.34 -14.18 9.11
N PHE A 84 -17.85 -15.15 8.35
CA PHE A 84 -18.62 -16.33 7.98
C PHE A 84 -19.08 -17.13 9.21
N ILE A 85 -18.18 -17.38 10.16
CA ILE A 85 -18.54 -18.07 11.41
C ILE A 85 -19.60 -17.29 12.19
N THR A 86 -19.45 -15.96 12.29
CA THR A 86 -20.45 -15.14 13.00
C THR A 86 -21.83 -15.19 12.36
N ILE A 87 -21.90 -15.19 11.01
CA ILE A 87 -23.16 -15.32 10.27
C ILE A 87 -23.77 -16.71 10.48
N VAL A 88 -22.96 -17.77 10.42
CA VAL A 88 -23.42 -19.14 10.69
C VAL A 88 -23.98 -19.23 12.12
N ASN A 89 -23.24 -18.78 13.13
CA ASN A 89 -23.70 -18.80 14.51
C ASN A 89 -24.99 -17.99 14.70
N ALA A 90 -25.11 -16.82 14.04
CA ALA A 90 -26.30 -15.99 14.10
C ALA A 90 -27.54 -16.66 13.45
N ILE A 91 -27.35 -17.33 12.31
CA ILE A 91 -28.42 -18.02 11.59
C ILE A 91 -28.87 -19.28 12.35
N PHE A 92 -27.93 -20.08 12.82
CA PHE A 92 -28.21 -21.37 13.44
C PHE A 92 -28.43 -21.29 14.95
N LYS A 93 -28.23 -20.11 15.58
CA LYS A 93 -28.25 -19.91 17.04
C LYS A 93 -27.43 -20.98 17.79
N LEU A 94 -26.29 -21.34 17.21
CA LEU A 94 -25.30 -22.25 17.79
C LEU A 94 -24.48 -21.53 18.87
#